data_AF-A0A2V7GF35-F1
#
_entry.id   AF-A0A2V7GF35-F1
#
_cell.length_a   1.000
_cell.length_b   1.000
_cell.length_c   1.000
_cell.angle_alpha   90.00
_cell.angle_beta   90.00
_cell.angle_gamma   90.00
#
_symmetry.space_group_name_H-M   'P 1'
#
loop_
_entity.id
_entity.type
_entity.pdbx_description
1 polymer ?
#
loop_
_entity_poly.entity_id
_entity_poly.type
_entity_poly.pdbx_seq_one_letter_code
_entity_poly.pdbx_strand_id
1 'polypeptide(L)'
;MARGHLDEVTAAALRRTFVDLARMEGNTAILVTHQLEEAIDMGGRILVFGRPGRLLADIDLRTWPADKVGRVRADIQRMMHENQPDPQFTT
;
A
#
# COMPACT_ATOMS: atom_id res chain seq x y z
N MET A 1 -14.41 25.52 6.22
CA MET A 1 -14.08 24.21 5.63
C MET A 1 -12.90 23.62 6.41
N ALA A 2 -13.11 22.81 7.45
CA ALA A 2 -11.99 22.26 8.25
C ALA A 2 -12.25 20.90 8.92
N ARG A 3 -13.45 20.31 8.79
CA ARG A 3 -13.81 19.13 9.58
C ARG A 3 -13.37 17.79 8.95
N GLY A 4 -13.22 17.70 7.63
CA GLY A 4 -12.84 16.43 6.96
C GLY A 4 -11.34 16.07 7.01
N HIS A 5 -10.44 17.04 7.11
CA HIS A 5 -8.99 16.74 7.19
C HIS A 5 -8.58 16.19 8.57
N LEU A 6 -9.22 16.64 9.64
CA LEU A 6 -8.99 16.10 10.98
C LEU A 6 -9.43 14.64 11.08
N ASP A 7 -10.54 14.28 10.41
CA ASP A 7 -11.04 12.90 10.36
C ASP A 7 -10.03 11.99 9.65
N GLU A 8 -9.46 12.41 8.52
CA GLU A 8 -8.48 11.62 7.77
C GLU A 8 -7.17 11.42 8.54
N VAL A 9 -6.63 12.49 9.16
CA VAL A 9 -5.42 12.41 10.00
C VAL A 9 -5.63 11.46 11.18
N THR A 10 -6.81 11.52 11.81
CA THR A 10 -7.16 10.64 12.93
C THR A 10 -7.30 9.19 12.47
N ALA A 11 -7.93 8.95 11.33
CA ALA A 11 -8.10 7.63 10.76
C ALA A 11 -6.75 6.99 10.35
N ALA A 12 -5.83 7.78 9.79
CA ALA A 12 -4.48 7.34 9.47
C ALA A 12 -3.70 6.92 10.73
N ALA A 13 -3.79 7.70 11.82
CA ALA A 13 -3.15 7.36 13.09
C ALA A 13 -3.72 6.05 13.70
N LEU A 14 -5.03 5.82 13.59
CA LEU A 14 -5.68 4.58 14.03
C LEU A 14 -5.20 3.37 13.20
N ARG A 15 -5.16 3.49 11.87
CA ARG A 15 -4.64 2.44 10.98
C ARG A 15 -3.20 2.08 11.33
N ARG A 16 -2.36 3.10 11.58
CA ARG A 16 -0.97 2.90 11.99
C ARG A 16 -0.87 2.16 13.31
N THR A 17 -1.60 2.60 14.32
CA THR A 17 -1.62 1.98 15.65
C THR A 17 -2.07 0.51 15.57
N PHE A 18 -3.09 0.23 14.78
CA PHE A 18 -3.58 -1.14 14.56
C PHE A 18 -2.51 -2.05 13.94
N VAL A 19 -1.82 -1.58 12.89
CA VAL A 19 -0.75 -2.33 12.22
C VAL A 19 0.42 -2.59 13.16
N ASP A 20 0.81 -1.58 13.94
CA ASP A 20 1.92 -1.70 14.89
C ASP A 20 1.59 -2.71 16.01
N LEU A 21 0.36 -2.68 16.55
CA LEU A 21 -0.11 -3.68 17.51
C LEU A 21 -0.14 -5.10 16.91
N ALA A 22 -0.67 -5.26 15.70
CA ALA A 22 -0.71 -6.57 15.05
C ALA A 22 0.70 -7.16 14.86
N ARG A 23 1.67 -6.32 14.48
CA ARG A 23 3.09 -6.72 14.36
C ARG A 23 3.68 -7.12 15.71
N MET A 24 3.41 -6.37 16.77
CA MET A 24 3.92 -6.65 18.12
C MET A 24 3.42 -8.00 18.64
N GLU A 25 2.16 -8.34 18.39
CA GLU A 25 1.53 -9.59 18.82
C GLU A 25 1.82 -10.79 17.89
N GLY A 26 2.53 -10.57 16.77
CA GLY A 26 2.80 -11.60 15.77
C GLY A 26 1.59 -11.99 14.91
N ASN A 27 0.57 -11.14 14.87
CA ASN A 27 -0.64 -11.33 14.07
C ASN A 27 -0.45 -10.85 12.62
N THR A 28 -1.18 -11.48 11.69
CA THR A 28 -1.27 -11.02 10.29
C THR A 28 -2.40 -10.00 10.15
N ALA A 29 -2.07 -8.77 9.76
CA ALA A 29 -3.05 -7.73 9.44
C ALA A 29 -3.16 -7.50 7.93
N ILE A 30 -4.39 -7.32 7.44
CA ILE A 30 -4.67 -6.93 6.05
C ILE A 30 -5.34 -5.57 6.07
N LEU A 31 -4.75 -4.61 5.34
CA LEU A 31 -5.33 -3.29 5.13
C LEU A 31 -5.71 -3.15 3.65
N VAL A 32 -6.96 -2.80 3.39
CA VAL A 32 -7.44 -2.46 2.05
C VAL A 32 -7.60 -0.94 2.00
N THR A 33 -6.83 -0.29 1.13
CA THR A 33 -6.87 1.16 0.94
C THR A 33 -6.82 1.51 -0.54
N HIS A 34 -7.40 2.66 -0.87
CA HIS A 34 -7.27 3.28 -2.19
C HIS A 34 -6.16 4.33 -2.22
N GLN A 35 -5.51 4.60 -1.07
CA GLN A 35 -4.43 5.56 -0.94
C GLN A 35 -3.10 4.83 -0.95
N LEU A 36 -2.29 5.12 -1.98
CA LEU A 36 -1.02 4.43 -2.18
C LEU A 36 0.01 4.76 -1.10
N GLU A 37 0.04 6.00 -0.60
CA GLU A 37 0.97 6.39 0.48
C GLU A 37 0.76 5.54 1.74
N GLU A 38 -0.49 5.29 2.11
CA GLU A 38 -0.83 4.45 3.25
C GLU A 38 -0.32 3.01 3.08
N ALA A 39 -0.48 2.45 1.89
CA ALA A 39 -0.02 1.11 1.57
C ALA A 39 1.52 1.02 1.64
N ILE A 40 2.23 2.08 1.22
CA ILE A 40 3.70 2.14 1.27
C ILE A 40 4.21 2.38 2.70
N ASP A 41 3.59 3.30 3.44
CA ASP A 41 4.00 3.69 4.79
C ASP A 41 3.73 2.60 5.83
N MET A 42 2.68 1.81 5.65
CA MET A 42 2.26 0.77 6.59
C MET A 42 2.50 -0.65 6.08
N GLY A 43 2.63 -0.87 4.77
CA GLY A 43 2.68 -2.19 4.17
C GLY A 43 4.05 -2.86 4.26
N GLY A 44 4.07 -4.16 4.62
CA GLY A 44 5.23 -5.02 4.40
C GLY A 44 5.24 -5.64 3.00
N ARG A 45 4.05 -6.03 2.52
CA ARG A 45 3.79 -6.57 1.19
C ARG A 45 2.54 -5.89 0.63
N ILE A 46 2.59 -5.46 -0.63
CA ILE A 46 1.50 -4.77 -1.33
C ILE A 46 0.99 -5.64 -2.46
N LEU A 47 -0.33 -5.87 -2.49
CA LEU A 47 -1.03 -6.47 -3.62
C LEU A 47 -1.80 -5.38 -4.34
N VAL A 48 -1.56 -5.21 -5.64
CA VAL A 48 -2.24 -4.19 -6.45
C VAL A 48 -3.31 -4.86 -7.30
N PHE A 49 -4.56 -4.43 -7.14
CA PHE A 49 -5.69 -4.94 -7.91
C PHE A 49 -6.16 -3.91 -8.94
N GLY A 50 -6.18 -4.33 -10.20
CA GLY A 50 -6.76 -3.63 -11.34
C GLY A 50 -8.21 -4.03 -11.58
N ARG A 51 -8.78 -3.53 -12.67
CA ARG A 51 -10.18 -3.78 -13.04
C ARG A 51 -10.30 -4.93 -14.07
N PRO A 52 -11.28 -5.84 -13.94
CA PRO A 52 -12.14 -6.09 -12.78
C PRO A 52 -11.50 -7.12 -11.84
N GLY A 53 -10.89 -6.67 -10.74
CA GLY A 53 -10.34 -7.54 -9.68
C GLY A 53 -9.08 -8.32 -10.06
N ARG A 54 -8.37 -7.92 -11.12
CA ARG A 54 -7.16 -8.62 -11.59
C ARG A 54 -5.95 -8.20 -10.77
N LEU A 55 -5.18 -9.16 -10.26
CA LEU A 55 -3.89 -8.87 -9.64
C LEU A 55 -2.92 -8.31 -10.69
N LEU A 56 -2.43 -7.10 -10.45
CA LEU A 56 -1.46 -6.40 -11.31
C LEU A 56 -0.03 -6.50 -10.78
N ALA A 57 0.14 -6.58 -9.46
CA ALA A 57 1.45 -6.64 -8.83
C ALA A 57 1.40 -7.27 -7.45
N ASP A 58 2.49 -7.95 -7.10
CA ASP A 58 2.78 -8.50 -5.78
C ASP A 58 4.17 -8.05 -5.34
N ILE A 59 4.22 -7.14 -4.36
CA ILE A 59 5.43 -6.39 -4.04
C ILE A 59 5.77 -6.58 -2.57
N ASP A 60 6.87 -7.27 -2.27
CA ASP A 60 7.42 -7.33 -0.91
C ASP A 60 8.34 -6.14 -0.64
N LEU A 61 7.79 -5.06 -0.07
CA LEU A 61 8.54 -3.83 0.22
C LEU A 61 9.74 -4.07 1.16
N ARG A 62 9.73 -5.14 1.97
CA ARG A 62 10.86 -5.47 2.86
C ARG A 62 12.13 -5.86 2.10
N THR A 63 11.99 -6.26 0.83
CA THR A 63 13.11 -6.62 -0.04
C THR A 63 13.61 -5.46 -0.89
N TRP A 64 12.96 -4.29 -0.81
CA TRP A 64 13.26 -3.14 -1.65
C TRP A 64 14.22 -2.16 -0.95
N PRO A 65 15.24 -1.63 -1.66
CA PRO A 65 16.06 -0.55 -1.16
C PRO A 65 15.23 0.72 -0.89
N ALA A 66 15.51 1.42 0.21
CA ALA A 66 14.74 2.62 0.62
C ALA A 66 14.75 3.74 -0.44
N ASP A 67 15.85 3.89 -1.18
CA ASP A 67 16.00 4.84 -2.29
C ASP A 67 15.15 4.49 -3.53
N LYS A 68 14.67 3.24 -3.63
CA LYS A 68 13.85 2.75 -4.75
C LYS A 68 12.36 2.82 -4.47
N VAL A 69 11.93 3.06 -3.23
CA VAL A 69 10.50 3.11 -2.85
C VAL A 69 9.74 4.18 -3.63
N GLY A 70 10.36 5.34 -3.88
CA GLY A 70 9.75 6.39 -4.70
C GLY A 70 9.43 5.93 -6.14
N ARG A 71 10.24 5.00 -6.70
CA ARG A 71 10.00 4.42 -8.02
C ARG A 71 8.84 3.42 -8.00
N VAL A 72 8.72 2.61 -6.94
CA VAL A 72 7.61 1.66 -6.75
C VAL A 72 6.27 2.39 -6.87
N ARG A 73 6.16 3.54 -6.21
CA ARG A 73 4.95 4.36 -6.25
C ARG A 73 4.55 4.74 -7.68
N ALA A 74 5.50 5.28 -8.45
CA ALA A 74 5.26 5.70 -9.83
C ALA A 74 4.87 4.51 -10.72
N ASP A 75 5.50 3.35 -10.51
CA ASP A 75 5.19 2.15 -11.27
C ASP A 75 3.79 1.60 -10.93
N ILE A 76 3.38 1.61 -9.66
CA ILE A 76 2.01 1.22 -9.25
C ILE A 76 0.96 2.13 -9.87
N GLN A 77 1.20 3.44 -9.87
CA GLN A 77 0.30 4.41 -10.51
C GLN A 77 0.15 4.14 -12.01
N ARG A 78 1.26 3.85 -12.69
CA ARG A 78 1.26 3.46 -14.11
C ARG A 78 0.44 2.19 -14.33
N MET A 79 0.71 1.13 -13.56
CA MET A 79 -0.01 -0.16 -13.68
C MET A 79 -1.52 0.00 -13.47
N MET A 80 -1.95 0.80 -12.48
CA MET A 80 -3.37 1.05 -12.24
C MET A 80 -4.02 1.85 -13.36
N HIS A 81 -3.30 2.82 -13.95
CA HIS A 81 -3.80 3.63 -15.05
C HIS A 81 -3.95 2.81 -16.34
N GLU A 82 -2.92 2.05 -16.69
CA GLU A 82 -2.88 1.20 -17.89
C GLU A 82 -3.68 -0.10 -17.71
N ASN A 83 -4.02 -0.44 -16.46
CA ASN A 83 -4.66 -1.68 -16.05
C ASN A 83 -3.88 -2.92 -16.51
N GLN A 84 -2.56 -2.84 -16.51
CA GLN A 84 -1.64 -3.87 -16.96
C GLN A 84 -0.60 -4.16 -15.89
N PRO A 85 -0.18 -5.44 -15.74
CA PRO A 85 0.85 -5.79 -14.77
C PRO A 85 2.22 -5.42 -15.33
N ASP A 86 3.13 -4.99 -14.47
CA ASP A 86 4.54 -4.84 -14.83
C ASP A 86 5.27 -6.16 -14.52
N PRO A 87 5.99 -6.78 -15.50
CA PRO A 87 6.72 -8.02 -15.29
C PRO A 87 7.67 -8.00 -14.09
N GLN A 88 8.16 -6.81 -13.69
CA GLN A 88 9.07 -6.65 -12.57
C GLN A 88 8.41 -6.93 -11.19
N PHE A 89 7.08 -7.02 -11.11
CA PHE A 89 6.33 -7.25 -9.87
C PHE A 89 5.39 -8.46 -9.90
N THR A 90 5.51 -9.31 -10.92
CA THR A 90 4.83 -10.59 -10.98
C THR A 90 5.85 -11.68 -10.71
N THR A 91 5.80 -12.28 -9.52
CA THR A 91 6.62 -13.44 -9.12
C THR A 91 5.72 -14.50 -8.49
#